data_AF-A0A0M8K691-F1
#
_entry.id   AF-A0A0M8K691-F1
#
_cell.length_a   1.000
_cell.length_b   1.000
_cell.length_c   1.000
_cell.angle_alpha   90.00
_cell.angle_beta   90.00
_cell.angle_gamma   90.00
#
_symmetry.space_group_name_H-M   'P 1'
#
loop_
_entity.id
_entity.type
_entity.pdbx_description
1 polymer ?
#
loop_
_entity_poly.entity_id
_entity_poly.type
_entity_poly.pdbx_seq_one_letter_code
_entity_poly.pdbx_strand_id
1 'polypeptide(L)'
;MKAIILPKCTSDERRKRMFWWFLLALFFLVILIPFFILVLLPLGLTAHSVVVLLTALPQLLDVARDRRRRRHHALEHATINVLEEHAGHALPISGLAEADGFRLTTPLPLSAEAILDAAEEALLRLQRGETHLALHPRCGTTIVAGQLLFAATLLLVFLFWTEWFWVGFLVALLLALTGARPLSLVLQRFLTTDADVRGLALSHIEPALPSSIWSAFLMISTGPTWKVVVVETPTVRRVKIEGQGGRYRAF
;
A
#
# COMPACT_ATOMS: atom_id res chain seq x y z
N MET A 1 36.05 -17.67 70.40
CA MET A 1 35.65 -17.23 69.05
C MET A 1 36.09 -18.27 68.03
N LYS A 2 35.17 -19.08 67.46
CA LYS A 2 35.49 -20.00 66.36
C LYS A 2 35.34 -19.24 65.05
N ALA A 3 36.45 -19.07 64.32
CA ALA A 3 36.40 -18.55 62.96
C ALA A 3 35.70 -19.58 62.06
N ILE A 4 34.58 -19.19 61.46
CA ILE A 4 33.89 -19.98 60.45
C ILE A 4 34.72 -19.86 59.17
N ILE A 5 35.53 -20.89 58.86
CA ILE A 5 36.25 -20.99 57.60
C ILE A 5 35.22 -21.37 56.53
N LEU A 6 34.77 -20.39 55.76
CA LEU A 6 33.96 -20.66 54.57
C LEU A 6 34.80 -21.45 53.55
N PRO A 7 34.26 -22.51 52.94
CA PRO A 7 35.01 -23.32 51.98
C PRO A 7 35.43 -22.47 50.77
N LYS A 8 36.73 -22.41 50.47
CA LYS A 8 37.25 -21.76 49.27
C LYS A 8 36.78 -22.54 48.05
N CYS A 9 35.92 -21.93 47.23
CA CYS A 9 35.54 -22.45 45.92
C CYS A 9 36.79 -22.59 45.04
N THR A 10 37.13 -23.82 44.64
CA THR A 10 38.22 -24.07 43.69
C THR A 10 37.84 -23.54 42.30
N SER A 11 38.84 -23.19 41.49
CA SER A 11 38.64 -22.69 40.12
C SER A 11 37.95 -23.71 39.20
N ASP A 12 38.13 -25.01 39.47
CA ASP A 12 37.49 -26.11 38.75
C ASP A 12 35.97 -26.19 39.02
N GLU A 13 35.56 -26.09 40.29
CA GLU A 13 34.14 -26.06 40.66
C GLU A 13 33.43 -24.81 40.14
N ARG A 14 34.13 -23.68 40.03
CA ARG A 14 33.63 -22.49 39.36
C ARG A 14 33.43 -22.72 37.86
N ARG A 15 34.40 -23.35 37.19
CA ARG A 15 34.34 -23.66 35.75
C ARG A 15 33.19 -24.63 35.42
N LYS A 16 33.00 -25.68 36.22
CA LYS A 16 31.88 -26.63 36.07
C LYS A 16 30.53 -25.93 36.24
N ARG A 17 30.36 -25.08 37.26
CA ARG A 17 29.13 -24.28 37.42
C ARG A 17 28.89 -23.35 36.23
N MET A 18 29.91 -22.63 35.77
CA MET A 18 29.78 -21.76 34.59
C MET A 18 29.40 -22.55 33.34
N PHE A 19 29.95 -23.75 33.17
CA PHE A 19 29.61 -24.63 32.06
C PHE A 19 28.14 -25.11 32.12
N TRP A 20 27.65 -25.52 33.30
CA TRP A 20 26.24 -25.89 33.45
C TRP A 20 25.28 -24.71 33.24
N TRP A 21 25.61 -23.51 33.75
CA TRP A 21 24.85 -22.30 33.46
C TRP A 21 24.83 -21.96 31.97
N PHE A 22 25.96 -22.15 31.29
CA PHE A 22 26.05 -21.97 29.84
C PHE A 22 25.17 -22.97 29.08
N LEU A 23 25.21 -24.27 29.43
CA LEU A 23 24.35 -25.28 28.81
C LEU A 23 22.87 -25.03 29.08
N LEU A 24 22.52 -24.61 30.30
CA LEU A 24 21.15 -24.25 30.65
C LEU A 24 20.68 -23.02 29.85
N ALA A 25 21.51 -21.99 29.75
CA ALA A 25 21.22 -20.81 28.93
C ALA A 25 21.07 -21.19 27.44
N LEU A 26 21.92 -22.07 26.93
CA LEU A 26 21.84 -22.58 25.55
C LEU A 26 20.55 -23.40 25.33
N PHE A 27 20.17 -24.24 26.27
CA PHE A 27 18.91 -24.99 26.23
C PHE A 27 17.70 -24.05 26.17
N PHE A 28 17.65 -23.05 27.05
CA PHE A 28 16.60 -22.04 27.01
C PHE A 28 16.64 -21.27 25.70
N LEU A 29 17.80 -20.86 25.20
CA LEU A 29 17.91 -20.15 23.92
C LEU A 29 17.33 -20.99 22.76
N VAL A 30 17.70 -22.26 22.68
CA VAL A 30 17.32 -23.17 21.57
C VAL A 30 15.85 -23.56 21.63
N ILE A 31 15.19 -23.50 22.79
CA ILE A 31 13.77 -23.88 22.92
C ILE A 31 12.86 -22.67 22.97
N LEU A 32 13.23 -21.68 23.78
CA LEU A 32 12.43 -20.48 24.02
C LEU A 32 12.33 -19.63 22.76
N ILE A 33 13.42 -19.47 21.99
CA ILE A 33 13.38 -18.68 20.75
C ILE A 33 12.45 -19.31 19.71
N PRO A 34 12.58 -20.61 19.34
CA PRO A 34 11.64 -21.22 18.41
C PRO A 34 10.22 -21.24 18.93
N PHE A 35 10.01 -21.45 20.24
CA PHE A 35 8.68 -21.37 20.84
C PHE A 35 8.06 -19.98 20.66
N PHE A 36 8.82 -18.93 20.94
CA PHE A 36 8.35 -17.56 20.74
C PHE A 36 8.11 -17.25 19.26
N ILE A 37 8.95 -17.73 18.34
CA ILE A 37 8.72 -17.55 16.90
C ILE A 37 7.44 -18.29 16.49
N LEU A 38 7.30 -19.56 16.87
CA LEU A 38 6.13 -20.36 16.53
C LEU A 38 4.86 -19.72 17.06
N VAL A 39 4.82 -19.20 18.28
CA VAL A 39 3.58 -18.63 18.82
C VAL A 39 3.36 -17.17 18.40
N LEU A 40 4.37 -16.32 18.53
CA LEU A 40 4.22 -14.87 18.33
C LEU A 40 4.19 -14.48 16.86
N LEU A 41 4.88 -15.20 15.97
CA LEU A 41 4.90 -14.83 14.55
C LEU A 41 3.51 -14.98 13.90
N PRO A 42 2.81 -16.13 14.02
CA PRO A 42 1.47 -16.28 13.48
C PRO A 42 0.46 -15.35 14.13
N LEU A 43 0.54 -15.21 15.46
CA LEU A 43 -0.35 -14.32 16.21
C LEU A 43 -0.14 -12.87 15.76
N GLY A 44 1.10 -12.42 15.68
CA GLY A 44 1.47 -11.07 15.25
C GLY A 44 1.07 -10.79 13.81
N LEU A 45 1.32 -11.72 12.88
CA LEU A 45 0.92 -11.58 11.49
C LEU A 45 -0.61 -11.55 11.34
N THR A 46 -1.33 -12.43 12.04
CA THR A 46 -2.80 -12.45 12.03
C THR A 46 -3.38 -11.16 12.59
N ALA A 47 -2.87 -10.69 13.74
CA ALA A 47 -3.29 -9.43 14.33
C ALA A 47 -3.01 -8.24 13.39
N HIS A 48 -1.84 -8.22 12.76
CA HIS A 48 -1.49 -7.20 11.77
C HIS A 48 -2.44 -7.23 10.56
N SER A 49 -2.77 -8.41 10.02
CA SER A 49 -3.74 -8.56 8.94
C SER A 49 -5.09 -7.99 9.31
N VAL A 50 -5.59 -8.29 10.52
CA VAL A 50 -6.87 -7.75 11.01
C VAL A 50 -6.82 -6.22 11.09
N VAL A 51 -5.76 -5.65 11.67
CA VAL A 51 -5.62 -4.18 11.78
C VAL A 51 -5.57 -3.51 10.41
N VAL A 52 -4.80 -4.07 9.47
CA VAL A 52 -4.71 -3.53 8.10
C VAL A 52 -6.06 -3.60 7.41
N LEU A 53 -6.78 -4.71 7.52
CA LEU A 53 -8.11 -4.84 6.91
C LEU A 53 -9.11 -3.85 7.54
N LEU A 54 -9.10 -3.67 8.85
CA LEU A 54 -10.00 -2.73 9.53
C LEU A 54 -9.73 -1.27 9.14
N THR A 55 -8.46 -0.90 8.93
CA THR A 55 -8.08 0.49 8.65
C THR A 55 -8.07 0.84 7.16
N ALA A 56 -7.65 -0.09 6.29
CA ALA A 56 -7.52 0.15 4.86
C ALA A 56 -8.82 -0.13 4.07
N LEU A 57 -9.69 -1.01 4.56
CA LEU A 57 -10.93 -1.35 3.85
C LEU A 57 -11.89 -0.16 3.68
N PRO A 58 -12.13 0.71 4.69
CA PRO A 58 -12.94 1.90 4.49
C PRO A 58 -12.42 2.82 3.38
N GLN A 59 -11.09 3.02 3.33
CA GLN A 59 -10.45 3.83 2.28
C GLN A 59 -10.66 3.21 0.90
N LEU A 60 -10.53 1.89 0.77
CA LEU A 60 -10.76 1.17 -0.47
C LEU A 60 -12.23 1.27 -0.92
N LEU A 61 -13.17 1.16 0.03
CA LEU A 61 -14.61 1.27 -0.22
C LEU A 61 -15.01 2.68 -0.65
N ASP A 62 -14.41 3.70 -0.06
CA ASP A 62 -14.63 5.09 -0.44
C ASP A 62 -14.23 5.32 -1.91
N VAL A 63 -13.04 4.86 -2.29
CA VAL A 63 -12.59 4.92 -3.69
C VAL A 63 -13.52 4.09 -4.57
N ALA A 64 -13.89 2.87 -4.15
CA ALA A 64 -14.70 1.98 -4.98
C ALA A 64 -16.12 2.51 -5.23
N ARG A 65 -16.73 3.20 -4.27
CA ARG A 65 -18.10 3.72 -4.37
C ARG A 65 -18.17 5.02 -5.19
N ASP A 66 -17.16 5.87 -5.10
CA ASP A 66 -17.15 7.16 -5.77
C ASP A 66 -16.42 7.11 -7.12
N ARG A 67 -17.18 7.23 -8.21
CA ARG A 67 -16.62 7.26 -9.57
C ARG A 67 -15.58 8.37 -9.75
N ARG A 68 -15.76 9.54 -9.13
CA ARG A 68 -14.80 10.64 -9.23
C ARG A 68 -13.47 10.25 -8.61
N ARG A 69 -13.48 9.65 -7.42
CA ARG A 69 -12.28 9.11 -6.78
C ARG A 69 -11.63 8.00 -7.61
N ARG A 70 -12.40 7.10 -8.24
CA ARG A 70 -11.82 6.08 -9.15
C ARG A 70 -11.08 6.68 -10.35
N ARG A 71 -11.59 7.79 -10.90
CA ARG A 71 -10.92 8.51 -11.99
C ARG A 71 -9.66 9.23 -11.53
N HIS A 72 -9.70 9.85 -10.35
CA HIS A 72 -8.52 10.44 -9.74
C HIS A 72 -7.45 9.39 -9.40
N HIS A 73 -7.86 8.21 -8.91
CA HIS A 73 -6.98 7.08 -8.64
C HIS A 73 -6.37 6.50 -9.92
N ALA A 74 -7.14 6.42 -11.01
CA ALA A 74 -6.59 6.06 -12.32
C ALA A 74 -5.51 7.05 -12.79
N LEU A 75 -5.75 8.36 -12.63
CA LEU A 75 -4.79 9.39 -12.99
C LEU A 75 -3.56 9.41 -12.07
N GLU A 76 -3.73 9.16 -10.77
CA GLU A 76 -2.64 8.99 -9.81
C GLU A 76 -1.72 7.84 -10.23
N HIS A 77 -2.28 6.65 -10.49
CA HIS A 77 -1.52 5.51 -11.00
C HIS A 77 -0.81 5.81 -12.31
N ALA A 78 -1.49 6.48 -13.24
CA ALA A 78 -0.88 6.83 -14.51
C ALA A 78 0.27 7.82 -14.35
N THR A 79 0.14 8.79 -13.44
CA THR A 79 1.20 9.75 -13.10
C THR A 79 2.43 9.03 -12.54
N ILE A 80 2.23 8.09 -11.61
CA ILE A 80 3.33 7.29 -11.05
C ILE A 80 3.99 6.45 -12.14
N ASN A 81 3.21 5.78 -12.99
CA ASN A 81 3.76 4.98 -14.10
C ASN A 81 4.61 5.84 -15.05
N VAL A 82 4.14 7.05 -15.42
CA VAL A 82 4.92 7.98 -16.26
C VAL A 82 6.21 8.42 -15.57
N LEU A 83 6.17 8.77 -14.28
CA LEU A 83 7.37 9.12 -13.51
C LEU A 83 8.40 7.99 -13.48
N GLU A 84 7.94 6.75 -13.34
CA GLU A 84 8.80 5.57 -13.33
C GLU A 84 9.34 5.22 -14.72
N GLU A 85 8.56 5.42 -15.77
CA GLU A 85 9.00 5.32 -17.17
C GLU A 85 10.11 6.34 -17.45
N HIS A 86 9.96 7.59 -17.00
CA HIS A 86 10.98 8.63 -17.13
C HIS A 86 12.25 8.32 -16.35
N ALA A 87 12.13 7.75 -15.15
CA ALA A 87 13.27 7.33 -14.35
C ALA A 87 13.95 6.04 -14.88
N GLY A 88 13.24 5.25 -15.69
CA GLY A 88 13.69 3.94 -16.17
C GLY A 88 13.69 2.85 -15.08
N HIS A 89 13.12 3.12 -13.91
CA HIS A 89 13.02 2.17 -12.80
C HIS A 89 11.87 2.52 -11.86
N ALA A 90 11.50 1.54 -11.03
CA ALA A 90 10.56 1.71 -9.94
C ALA A 90 11.00 2.81 -8.96
N LEU A 91 10.09 3.72 -8.60
CA LEU A 91 10.32 4.79 -7.63
C LEU A 91 9.58 4.50 -6.32
N PRO A 92 10.11 4.92 -5.16
CA PRO A 92 9.46 4.78 -3.86
C PRO A 92 8.37 5.85 -3.67
N ILE A 93 7.39 5.88 -4.57
CA ILE A 93 6.27 6.84 -4.54
C ILE A 93 5.03 6.15 -3.96
N SER A 94 4.39 6.78 -2.98
CA SER A 94 3.08 6.40 -2.48
C SER A 94 2.05 7.40 -2.96
N GLY A 95 0.94 6.93 -3.52
CA GLY A 95 -0.16 7.78 -3.95
C GLY A 95 -1.41 7.60 -3.10
N LEU A 96 -2.26 8.63 -3.10
CA LEU A 96 -3.56 8.62 -2.44
C LEU A 96 -4.56 9.48 -3.22
N ALA A 97 -5.56 8.84 -3.81
CA ALA A 97 -6.68 9.50 -4.46
C ALA A 97 -7.62 10.20 -3.46
N GLU A 98 -8.00 11.42 -3.77
CA GLU A 98 -8.89 12.26 -2.96
C GLU A 98 -10.10 12.72 -3.77
N ALA A 99 -11.05 13.37 -3.08
CA ALA A 99 -12.23 13.90 -3.72
C ALA A 99 -11.89 14.93 -4.81
N ASP A 100 -10.88 15.78 -4.61
CA ASP A 100 -10.51 16.92 -5.47
C ASP A 100 -9.18 16.74 -6.22
N GLY A 101 -8.63 15.53 -6.23
CA GLY A 101 -7.40 15.22 -6.96
C GLY A 101 -6.70 14.02 -6.36
N PHE A 102 -5.38 14.08 -6.25
CA PHE A 102 -4.58 13.04 -5.62
C PHE A 102 -3.31 13.60 -4.99
N ARG A 103 -2.76 12.88 -4.01
CA ARG A 103 -1.46 13.18 -3.40
C ARG A 103 -0.42 12.16 -3.81
N LEU A 104 0.82 12.61 -3.94
CA LEU A 104 2.01 11.78 -4.09
C LEU A 104 2.98 12.12 -2.96
N THR A 105 3.43 11.09 -2.24
CA THR A 105 4.47 11.19 -1.21
C THR A 105 5.69 10.41 -1.68
N THR A 106 6.86 11.04 -1.60
CA THR A 106 8.11 10.42 -2.03
C THR A 106 9.29 10.95 -1.21
N PRO A 107 10.24 10.09 -0.80
CA PRO A 107 11.49 10.52 -0.18
C PRO A 107 12.48 11.12 -1.20
N LEU A 108 12.18 11.03 -2.49
CA LEU A 108 13.03 11.58 -3.54
C LEU A 108 12.76 13.08 -3.74
N PRO A 109 13.79 13.87 -4.11
CA PRO A 109 13.64 15.31 -4.37
C PRO A 109 13.02 15.58 -5.75
N LEU A 110 11.80 15.09 -5.99
CA LEU A 110 11.03 15.42 -7.19
C LEU A 110 10.50 16.86 -7.09
N SER A 111 10.73 17.65 -8.14
CA SER A 111 10.20 19.01 -8.22
C SER A 111 8.69 18.99 -8.50
N ALA A 112 8.01 20.08 -8.15
CA ALA A 112 6.58 20.22 -8.40
C ALA A 112 6.27 20.15 -9.91
N GLU A 113 7.14 20.76 -10.71
CA GLU A 113 7.04 20.81 -12.17
C GLU A 113 7.16 19.41 -12.76
N ALA A 114 8.14 18.60 -12.32
CA ALA A 114 8.31 17.23 -12.80
C ALA A 114 7.09 16.35 -12.52
N ILE A 115 6.43 16.54 -11.38
CA ILE A 115 5.19 15.82 -11.03
C ILE A 115 4.02 16.32 -11.89
N LEU A 116 3.91 17.63 -12.10
CA LEU A 116 2.85 18.22 -12.90
C LEU A 116 2.98 17.79 -14.37
N ASP A 117 4.18 17.86 -14.96
CA ASP A 117 4.46 17.43 -16.33
C ASP A 117 4.09 15.95 -16.52
N ALA A 118 4.49 15.09 -15.59
CA ALA A 118 4.13 13.67 -15.63
C ALA A 118 2.62 13.43 -15.48
N ALA A 119 1.93 14.24 -14.67
CA ALA A 119 0.48 14.17 -14.52
C ALA A 119 -0.26 14.63 -15.78
N GLU A 120 0.24 15.66 -16.47
CA GLU A 120 -0.31 16.13 -17.75
C GLU A 120 -0.13 15.07 -18.84
N GLU A 121 1.06 14.49 -18.94
CA GLU A 121 1.33 13.40 -19.87
C GLU A 121 0.43 12.18 -19.58
N ALA A 122 0.35 11.77 -18.31
CA ALA A 122 -0.50 10.67 -17.87
C ALA A 122 -1.97 10.90 -18.24
N LEU A 123 -2.48 12.11 -18.02
CA LEU A 123 -3.84 12.49 -18.39
C LEU A 123 -4.06 12.36 -19.90
N LEU A 124 -3.15 12.90 -20.71
CA LEU A 124 -3.22 12.83 -22.17
C LEU A 124 -3.17 11.39 -22.68
N ARG A 125 -2.29 10.54 -22.13
CA ARG A 125 -2.14 9.13 -22.52
C ARG A 125 -3.36 8.31 -22.14
N LEU A 126 -3.91 8.51 -20.94
CA LEU A 126 -5.19 7.89 -20.55
C LEU A 126 -6.34 8.33 -21.47
N GLN A 127 -6.43 9.62 -21.81
CA GLN A 127 -7.44 10.13 -22.75
C GLN A 127 -7.28 9.54 -24.16
N ARG A 128 -6.05 9.20 -24.57
CA ARG A 128 -5.75 8.50 -25.83
C ARG A 128 -6.01 6.99 -25.77
N GLY A 129 -6.39 6.46 -24.61
CA GLY A 129 -6.78 5.06 -24.43
C GLY A 129 -5.70 4.14 -23.87
N GLU A 130 -4.59 4.67 -23.35
CA GLU A 130 -3.56 3.86 -22.66
C GLU A 130 -4.01 3.43 -21.25
N THR A 131 -5.12 2.68 -21.18
CA THR A 131 -5.79 2.34 -19.91
C THR A 131 -4.95 1.48 -18.97
N HIS A 132 -3.86 0.87 -19.46
CA HIS A 132 -2.94 0.10 -18.62
C HIS A 132 -2.21 0.97 -17.60
N LEU A 133 -2.01 2.26 -17.90
CA LEU A 133 -1.42 3.23 -16.99
C LEU A 133 -2.28 3.48 -15.74
N ALA A 134 -3.59 3.21 -15.81
CA ALA A 134 -4.49 3.32 -14.66
C ALA A 134 -4.27 2.22 -13.61
N LEU A 135 -3.40 1.24 -13.86
CA LEU A 135 -3.11 0.12 -12.96
C LEU A 135 -1.66 0.21 -12.48
N HIS A 136 -1.45 0.06 -11.17
CA HIS A 136 -0.11 0.11 -10.58
C HIS A 136 0.11 -1.10 -9.63
N PRO A 137 1.17 -1.90 -9.82
CA PRO A 137 1.37 -3.13 -9.04
C PRO A 137 1.75 -2.88 -7.57
N ARG A 138 2.21 -1.67 -7.23
CA ARG A 138 2.61 -1.26 -5.87
C ARG A 138 1.63 -0.22 -5.28
N CYS A 139 0.34 -0.49 -5.43
CA CYS A 139 -0.75 0.29 -4.82
C CYS A 139 -1.08 -0.24 -3.41
N GLY A 140 -1.67 0.58 -2.53
CA GLY A 140 -2.22 0.13 -1.25
C GLY A 140 -3.24 -1.02 -1.38
N THR A 141 -3.95 -1.08 -2.51
CA THR A 141 -4.83 -2.21 -2.88
C THR A 141 -4.06 -3.55 -2.91
N THR A 142 -2.76 -3.55 -3.23
CA THR A 142 -1.90 -4.75 -3.20
C THR A 142 -1.69 -5.28 -1.79
N ILE A 143 -1.51 -4.39 -0.81
CA ILE A 143 -1.40 -4.78 0.60
C ILE A 143 -2.72 -5.40 1.05
N VAL A 144 -3.85 -4.73 0.79
CA VAL A 144 -5.18 -5.23 1.16
C VAL A 144 -5.47 -6.59 0.52
N ALA A 145 -5.18 -6.75 -0.76
CA ALA A 145 -5.35 -8.02 -1.47
C ALA A 145 -4.56 -9.16 -0.82
N GLY A 146 -3.29 -8.92 -0.46
CA GLY A 146 -2.45 -9.90 0.24
C GLY A 146 -3.00 -10.26 1.62
N GLN A 147 -3.43 -9.27 2.40
CA GLN A 147 -4.02 -9.51 3.72
C GLN A 147 -5.35 -10.26 3.65
N LEU A 148 -6.18 -9.97 2.64
CA LEU A 148 -7.42 -10.71 2.38
C LEU A 148 -7.14 -12.18 2.04
N LEU A 149 -6.18 -12.44 1.14
CA LEU A 149 -5.79 -13.82 0.79
C LEU A 149 -5.25 -14.58 2.00
N PHE A 150 -4.38 -13.94 2.78
CA PHE A 150 -3.84 -14.52 4.01
C PHE A 150 -4.95 -14.87 5.01
N ALA A 151 -5.79 -13.88 5.35
CA ALA A 151 -6.86 -14.04 6.34
C ALA A 151 -7.91 -15.06 5.89
N ALA A 152 -8.33 -15.04 4.61
CA ALA A 152 -9.29 -15.98 4.07
C ALA A 152 -8.75 -17.42 4.08
N THR A 153 -7.49 -17.62 3.68
CA THR A 153 -6.86 -18.94 3.69
C THR A 153 -6.73 -19.47 5.11
N LEU A 154 -6.26 -18.65 6.06
CA LEU A 154 -6.18 -19.05 7.46
C LEU A 154 -7.54 -19.37 8.07
N LEU A 155 -8.57 -18.60 7.73
CA LEU A 155 -9.93 -18.88 8.18
C LEU A 155 -10.39 -20.25 7.66
N LEU A 156 -10.15 -20.57 6.38
CA LEU A 156 -10.49 -21.88 5.82
C LEU A 156 -9.72 -23.02 6.51
N VAL A 157 -8.42 -22.85 6.76
CA VAL A 157 -7.61 -23.83 7.50
C VAL A 157 -8.16 -24.03 8.91
N PHE A 158 -8.52 -22.95 9.59
CA PHE A 158 -9.08 -23.01 10.94
C PHE A 158 -10.46 -23.68 10.97
N LEU A 159 -11.28 -23.52 9.93
CA LEU A 159 -12.62 -24.12 9.87
C LEU A 159 -12.60 -25.60 9.53
N PHE A 160 -11.64 -26.07 8.72
CA PHE A 160 -11.68 -27.41 8.12
C PHE A 160 -10.47 -28.31 8.44
N TRP A 161 -9.32 -27.73 8.78
CA TRP A 161 -8.04 -28.45 8.88
C TRP A 161 -7.16 -27.95 10.02
N THR A 162 -7.72 -27.78 11.22
CA THR A 162 -6.99 -27.30 12.41
C THR A 162 -5.73 -28.10 12.71
N GLU A 163 -5.76 -29.42 12.50
CA GLU A 163 -4.60 -30.33 12.67
C GLU A 163 -3.42 -29.99 11.74
N TRP A 164 -3.68 -29.29 10.63
CA TRP A 164 -2.70 -28.89 9.63
C TRP A 164 -2.37 -27.40 9.71
N PHE A 165 -2.63 -26.75 10.85
CA PHE A 165 -2.50 -25.29 11.01
C PHE A 165 -1.17 -24.74 10.46
N TRP A 166 -0.04 -25.35 10.79
CA TRP A 166 1.28 -24.87 10.34
C TRP A 166 1.45 -24.95 8.82
N VAL A 167 1.00 -26.04 8.20
CA VAL A 167 1.03 -26.19 6.74
C VAL A 167 0.10 -25.17 6.10
N GLY A 168 -1.12 -25.04 6.62
CA GLY A 168 -2.09 -24.06 6.16
C GLY A 168 -1.63 -22.61 6.32
N PHE A 169 -0.89 -22.31 7.39
CA PHE A 169 -0.26 -21.01 7.61
C PHE A 169 0.81 -20.70 6.57
N LEU A 170 1.68 -21.66 6.27
CA LEU A 170 2.69 -21.50 5.22
C LEU A 170 2.04 -21.34 3.83
N VAL A 171 0.97 -22.08 3.55
CA VAL A 171 0.18 -21.92 2.33
C VAL A 171 -0.47 -20.55 2.27
N ALA A 172 -1.07 -20.06 3.35
CA ALA A 172 -1.66 -18.72 3.43
C ALA A 172 -0.62 -17.64 3.16
N LEU A 173 0.58 -17.76 3.73
CA LEU A 173 1.69 -16.83 3.50
C LEU A 173 2.14 -16.87 2.03
N LEU A 174 2.31 -18.06 1.45
CA LEU A 174 2.69 -18.22 0.05
C LEU A 174 1.65 -17.61 -0.89
N LEU A 175 0.36 -17.88 -0.66
CA LEU A 175 -0.74 -17.31 -1.45
C LEU A 175 -0.83 -15.80 -1.31
N ALA A 176 -0.62 -15.25 -0.11
CA ALA A 176 -0.58 -13.82 0.10
C ALA A 176 0.58 -13.16 -0.67
N LEU A 177 1.79 -13.72 -0.59
CA LEU A 177 2.98 -13.17 -1.25
C LEU A 177 2.90 -13.24 -2.78
N THR A 178 2.39 -14.35 -3.33
CA THR A 178 2.32 -14.58 -4.78
C THR A 178 1.04 -14.06 -5.41
N GLY A 179 -0.08 -14.11 -4.68
CA GLY A 179 -1.40 -13.75 -5.15
C GLY A 179 -1.79 -12.28 -4.93
N ALA A 180 -1.09 -11.54 -4.06
CA ALA A 180 -1.42 -10.14 -3.77
C ALA A 180 -1.44 -9.27 -5.04
N ARG A 181 -0.37 -9.31 -5.84
CA ARG A 181 -0.23 -8.50 -7.06
C ARG A 181 -1.27 -8.86 -8.14
N PRO A 182 -1.46 -10.11 -8.56
CA PRO A 182 -2.47 -10.41 -9.57
C PRO A 182 -3.89 -10.08 -9.09
N LEU A 183 -4.23 -10.40 -7.83
CA LEU A 183 -5.53 -10.05 -7.28
C LEU A 183 -5.73 -8.53 -7.22
N SER A 184 -4.69 -7.77 -6.84
CA SER A 184 -4.81 -6.32 -6.75
C SER A 184 -5.02 -5.65 -8.10
N LEU A 185 -4.40 -6.12 -9.18
CA LEU A 185 -4.63 -5.59 -10.52
C LEU A 185 -6.08 -5.83 -10.99
N VAL A 186 -6.66 -6.97 -10.62
CA VAL A 186 -8.08 -7.26 -10.87
C VAL A 186 -8.97 -6.30 -10.06
N LEU A 187 -8.72 -6.16 -8.76
CA LEU A 187 -9.47 -5.24 -7.89
C LEU A 187 -9.35 -3.79 -8.38
N GLN A 188 -8.17 -3.37 -8.82
CA GLN A 188 -7.96 -2.03 -9.38
C GLN A 188 -8.83 -1.82 -10.62
N ARG A 189 -8.69 -2.69 -11.61
CA ARG A 189 -9.40 -2.58 -12.89
C ARG A 189 -10.93 -2.53 -12.75
N PHE A 190 -11.49 -3.28 -11.81
CA PHE A 190 -12.96 -3.41 -11.71
C PHE A 190 -13.59 -2.61 -10.59
N LEU A 191 -12.84 -2.31 -9.52
CA LEU A 191 -13.41 -1.72 -8.31
C LEU A 191 -12.80 -0.36 -7.99
N THR A 192 -11.50 -0.16 -8.11
CA THR A 192 -10.85 1.03 -7.53
C THR A 192 -10.37 2.05 -8.54
N THR A 193 -10.34 1.75 -9.83
CA THR A 193 -9.95 2.69 -10.88
C THR A 193 -11.02 2.81 -11.98
N ASP A 194 -11.09 3.99 -12.61
CA ASP A 194 -11.89 4.25 -13.80
C ASP A 194 -11.01 5.00 -14.80
N ALA A 195 -10.54 4.30 -15.83
CA ALA A 195 -9.64 4.87 -16.83
C ALA A 195 -10.32 5.91 -17.75
N ASP A 196 -11.65 6.07 -17.68
CA ASP A 196 -12.36 7.14 -18.38
C ASP A 196 -12.20 8.49 -17.64
N VAL A 197 -11.06 9.11 -17.86
CA VAL A 197 -10.66 10.43 -17.32
C VAL A 197 -11.05 11.60 -18.24
N ARG A 198 -11.92 11.38 -19.23
CA ARG A 198 -12.41 12.46 -20.09
C ARG A 198 -13.17 13.48 -19.25
N GLY A 199 -12.91 14.75 -19.53
CA GLY A 199 -13.47 15.85 -18.75
C GLY A 199 -12.68 16.18 -17.49
N LEU A 200 -11.57 15.48 -17.18
CA LEU A 200 -10.64 15.96 -16.15
C LEU A 200 -9.65 16.97 -16.75
N ALA A 201 -9.27 17.96 -15.96
CA ALA A 201 -8.14 18.85 -16.21
C ALA A 201 -7.38 19.08 -14.90
N LEU A 202 -6.07 19.26 -15.01
CA LEU A 202 -5.24 19.64 -13.86
C LEU A 202 -5.42 21.13 -13.61
N SER A 203 -5.55 21.52 -12.34
CA SER A 203 -5.68 22.92 -11.93
C SER A 203 -4.34 23.49 -11.49
N HIS A 204 -3.72 22.86 -10.49
CA HIS A 204 -2.45 23.28 -9.92
C HIS A 204 -1.86 22.15 -9.07
N ILE A 205 -0.61 22.33 -8.70
CA ILE A 205 0.10 21.49 -7.73
C ILE A 205 0.45 22.35 -6.51
N GLU A 206 0.23 21.79 -5.32
CA GLU A 206 0.54 22.46 -4.06
C GLU A 206 1.27 21.51 -3.10
N PRO A 207 2.18 22.03 -2.26
CA PRO A 207 2.78 21.21 -1.20
C PRO A 207 1.70 20.85 -0.17
N ALA A 208 1.54 19.55 0.12
CA ALA A 208 0.65 19.10 1.16
C ALA A 208 1.31 19.30 2.53
N LEU A 209 0.92 20.37 3.23
CA LEU A 209 1.44 20.67 4.55
C LEU A 209 0.90 19.69 5.60
N PRO A 210 1.72 19.29 6.58
CA PRO A 210 1.29 18.41 7.65
C PRO A 210 0.21 19.10 8.50
N SER A 211 -0.93 18.43 8.71
CA SER A 211 -2.05 18.95 9.50
C SER A 211 -1.83 18.81 11.02
N SER A 212 -0.82 18.06 11.43
CA SER A 212 -0.45 17.80 12.83
C SER A 212 1.06 17.58 13.02
N ILE A 213 1.54 17.69 14.26
CA ILE A 213 2.93 17.38 14.63
C ILE A 213 3.28 15.92 14.28
N TRP A 214 2.34 15.00 14.46
CA TRP A 214 2.55 13.59 14.09
C TRP A 214 2.73 13.40 12.58
N SER A 215 1.92 14.05 11.76
CA SER A 215 2.11 14.03 10.31
C SER A 215 3.41 14.72 9.89
N ALA A 216 3.81 15.80 10.58
CA ALA A 216 5.09 16.46 10.32
C ALA A 216 6.28 15.54 10.63
N PHE A 217 6.22 14.80 11.73
CA PHE A 217 7.21 13.79 12.08
C PHE A 217 7.28 12.66 11.04
N LEU A 218 6.13 12.14 10.60
CA LEU A 218 6.08 11.11 9.55
C LEU A 218 6.63 11.61 8.21
N MET A 219 6.45 12.89 7.90
CA MET A 219 6.97 13.50 6.67
C MET A 219 8.50 13.54 6.64
N ILE A 220 9.18 13.55 7.80
CA ILE A 220 10.65 13.43 7.88
C ILE A 220 11.12 12.08 7.36
N SER A 221 10.37 11.00 7.61
CA SER A 221 10.75 9.65 7.20
C SER A 221 10.21 9.25 5.83
N THR A 222 9.06 9.78 5.43
CA THR A 222 8.37 9.43 4.17
C THR A 222 8.66 10.40 3.03
N GLY A 223 9.17 11.59 3.34
CA GLY A 223 9.51 12.64 2.37
C GLY A 223 8.38 13.65 2.12
N PRO A 224 8.65 14.65 1.26
CA PRO A 224 7.64 15.64 0.88
C PRO A 224 6.41 14.99 0.23
N THR A 225 5.28 15.64 0.44
CA THR A 225 4.00 15.25 -0.19
C THR A 225 3.51 16.39 -1.06
N TRP A 226 3.15 16.07 -2.28
CA TRP A 226 2.60 16.99 -3.27
C TRP A 226 1.15 16.63 -3.53
N LYS A 227 0.27 17.62 -3.60
CA LYS A 227 -1.13 17.45 -3.99
C LYS A 227 -1.33 18.02 -5.38
N VAL A 228 -1.84 17.19 -6.29
CA VAL A 228 -2.27 17.58 -7.62
C VAL A 228 -3.78 17.75 -7.60
N VAL A 229 -4.24 18.98 -7.81
CA VAL A 229 -5.66 19.33 -7.80
C VAL A 229 -6.25 19.13 -9.18
N VAL A 230 -7.38 18.42 -9.25
CA VAL A 230 -8.06 18.01 -10.49
C VAL A 230 -9.47 18.56 -10.50
N VAL A 231 -9.80 19.26 -11.60
CA VAL A 231 -11.13 19.83 -11.84
C VAL A 231 -11.84 19.08 -12.95
N GLU A 232 -13.16 18.97 -12.83
CA GLU A 232 -14.00 18.51 -13.92
C GLU A 232 -14.28 19.68 -14.85
N THR A 233 -13.76 19.62 -16.06
CA THR A 233 -14.17 20.52 -17.14
C THR A 233 -15.62 20.20 -17.50
N PRO A 234 -16.49 21.21 -17.68
CA PRO A 234 -17.83 20.98 -18.17
C PRO A 234 -17.69 20.29 -19.52
N THR A 235 -18.10 19.02 -19.59
CA THR A 235 -18.25 18.34 -20.86
C THR A 235 -19.11 19.24 -21.73
N VAL A 236 -18.58 19.73 -22.84
CA VAL A 236 -19.40 20.34 -23.88
C VAL A 236 -20.37 19.24 -24.28
N ARG A 237 -21.59 19.25 -23.71
CA ARG A 237 -22.70 18.45 -24.22
C ARG A 237 -22.70 18.78 -25.70
N ARG A 238 -22.47 17.78 -26.56
CA ARG A 238 -22.79 17.94 -27.98
C ARG A 238 -24.25 18.35 -28.00
N VAL A 239 -24.50 19.65 -28.17
CA VAL A 239 -25.78 20.12 -28.63
C VAL A 239 -25.94 19.41 -29.95
N LYS A 240 -26.83 18.41 -29.97
CA LYS A 240 -27.28 17.80 -31.21
C LYS A 240 -27.93 18.96 -31.96
N ILE A 241 -27.20 19.58 -32.88
CA ILE A 241 -27.78 20.52 -33.83
C ILE A 241 -28.68 19.65 -34.69
N GLU A 242 -29.92 19.52 -34.24
CA GLU A 242 -31.01 18.99 -35.04
C GLU A 242 -31.13 19.97 -36.22
N GLY A 243 -30.63 19.52 -37.37
CA GLY A 243 -30.60 20.32 -38.58
C GLY A 243 -32.02 20.70 -38.97
N GLN A 244 -32.43 21.91 -38.62
CA GLN A 244 -33.47 22.57 -39.39
C GLN A 244 -32.82 23.17 -40.63
N GLY A 245 -33.14 22.51 -41.75
CA GLY A 245 -32.74 22.89 -43.09
C GLY A 245 -33.04 24.35 -43.37
N GLY A 246 -32.10 24.96 -44.10
CA GLY A 246 -32.09 26.38 -44.38
C GLY A 246 -33.28 26.90 -45.17
N ARG A 247 -33.45 28.22 -45.05
CA ARG A 247 -33.98 29.11 -46.09
C ARG A 247 -33.70 30.54 -45.66
N TYR A 248 -32.51 31.03 -46.01
CA TYR A 248 -32.30 32.47 -46.15
C TYR A 248 -32.57 32.82 -47.61
N ARG A 249 -33.72 33.44 -47.87
CA ARG A 249 -33.99 34.15 -49.12
C ARG A 249 -33.36 35.53 -49.00
N ALA A 250 -32.53 35.87 -49.99
CA ALA A 250 -32.09 37.24 -50.23
C ALA A 250 -33.29 38.11 -50.63
N PHE A 251 -33.42 39.26 -49.99
CA PHE A 251 -33.92 40.53 -50.52
C PHE A 251 -33.27 41.65 -49.72
#